data_AF-A0A539E5T2-F1
#
_entry.id   AF-A0A539E5T2-F1
#
_cell.length_a   1.000
_cell.length_b   1.000
_cell.length_c   1.000
_cell.angle_alpha   90.00
_cell.angle_beta   90.00
_cell.angle_gamma   90.00
#
_symmetry.space_group_name_H-M   'P 1'
#
loop_
_entity.id
_entity.type
_entity.pdbx_description
1 polymer ?
#
loop_
_entity_poly.entity_id
_entity_poly.type
_entity_poly.pdbx_seq_one_letter_code
_entity_poly.pdbx_strand_id
1 'polypeptide(L)'
;MLVDGLISIVFSAPGIAYFFAGPSEIRACTVNGEEGFCDLPTNATFAIAGILWAVGAIAFLVLYCKKVGATGQSWGAKAVGNKIVDVNTGQPIGTGRAFGRTLFRGFVSGSVCFLGYLWALWDPKKQTWHDKVVSSIVVKA
;
A
#
# COMPACT_ATOMS: atom_id res chain seq x y z
N MET A 1 -6.45 5.05 6.74
CA MET A 1 -5.68 5.19 5.49
C MET A 1 -4.31 5.82 5.73
N LEU A 2 -4.17 7.04 6.27
CA LEU A 2 -2.85 7.62 6.60
C LEU A 2 -2.04 6.76 7.57
N VAL A 3 -2.66 6.33 8.68
CA VAL A 3 -2.03 5.45 9.68
C VAL A 3 -1.62 4.11 9.05
N ASP A 4 -2.45 3.56 8.17
CA ASP A 4 -2.13 2.30 7.47
C ASP A 4 -0.94 2.47 6.52
N GLY A 5 -0.80 3.64 5.88
CA GLY A 5 0.35 3.99 5.06
C GLY A 5 1.64 4.11 5.87
N LEU A 6 1.60 4.76 7.04
CA LEU A 6 2.77 4.87 7.93
C LEU A 6 3.26 3.49 8.39
N ILE A 7 2.34 2.59 8.73
CA ILE A 7 2.70 1.22 9.14
C ILE A 7 3.35 0.46 7.97
N SER A 8 2.88 0.67 6.74
CA SER A 8 3.50 0.03 5.57
C SER A 8 4.96 0.45 5.36
N ILE A 9 5.30 1.70 5.66
CA ILE A 9 6.68 2.22 5.57
C ILE A 9 7.60 1.49 6.56
N VAL A 10 7.11 1.18 7.76
CA VAL A 10 7.87 0.42 8.77
C VAL A 10 8.23 -0.98 8.26
N PHE A 11 7.29 -1.65 7.57
CA PHE A 11 7.55 -2.97 6.99
C PHE A 11 8.50 -2.92 5.78
N SER A 12 8.52 -1.82 5.05
CA SER A 12 9.44 -1.57 3.93
C SER A 12 10.81 -1.02 4.37
N ALA A 13 10.94 -0.56 5.62
CA ALA A 13 12.15 0.07 6.15
C ALA A 13 13.43 -0.77 6.00
N PRO A 14 13.42 -2.11 6.16
CA PRO A 14 14.62 -2.92 5.93
C PRO A 14 15.15 -2.82 4.50
N GLY A 15 14.26 -2.76 3.50
CA GLY A 15 14.66 -2.60 2.09
C GLY A 15 15.26 -1.23 1.80
N ILE A 16 14.67 -0.17 2.40
CA ILE A 16 15.19 1.20 2.27
C ILE A 16 16.54 1.32 2.98
N ALA A 17 16.68 0.79 4.20
CA ALA A 17 17.94 0.81 4.94
C ALA A 17 19.04 0.06 4.19
N TYR A 18 18.73 -1.13 3.64
CA TYR A 18 19.69 -1.90 2.86
C TYR A 18 20.10 -1.20 1.55
N PHE A 19 19.22 -0.43 0.94
CA PHE A 19 19.54 0.37 -0.24
C PHE A 19 20.64 1.41 0.04
N PHE A 20 20.60 2.08 1.20
CA PHE A 20 21.58 3.11 1.58
C PHE A 20 22.83 2.57 2.27
N ALA A 21 22.73 1.44 2.97
CA ALA A 21 23.84 0.83 3.71
C ALA A 21 24.51 -0.35 2.98
N GLY A 22 23.95 -0.76 1.84
CA GLY A 22 24.46 -1.88 1.05
C GLY A 22 25.77 -1.56 0.33
N PRO A 23 26.47 -2.58 -0.17
CA PRO A 23 27.77 -2.39 -0.82
C PRO A 23 27.66 -1.51 -2.08
N SER A 24 28.58 -0.55 -2.20
CA SER A 24 28.79 0.29 -3.39
C SER A 24 30.11 -0.06 -4.07
N GLU A 25 30.17 0.18 -5.38
CA GLU A 25 31.39 0.11 -6.18
C GLU A 25 31.71 1.50 -6.75
N ILE A 26 32.98 1.89 -6.68
CA ILE A 26 33.49 3.11 -7.30
C ILE A 26 33.65 2.87 -8.80
N ARG A 27 32.91 3.61 -9.62
CA ARG A 27 33.02 3.56 -11.09
C ARG A 27 33.39 4.93 -11.65
N ALA A 28 34.21 4.93 -12.70
CA ALA A 28 34.45 6.13 -13.49
C ALA A 28 33.14 6.55 -14.17
N CYS A 29 32.71 7.77 -13.91
CA CYS A 29 31.47 8.35 -14.41
C CYS A 29 31.78 9.73 -14.98
N THR A 30 31.09 10.11 -16.05
CA THR A 30 31.25 11.44 -16.64
C THR A 30 30.19 12.37 -16.05
N VAL A 31 30.62 13.37 -15.29
CA VAL A 31 29.73 14.40 -14.73
C VAL A 31 30.06 15.71 -15.43
N ASN A 32 29.11 16.28 -16.15
CA ASN A 32 29.30 17.53 -16.91
C ASN A 32 30.48 17.53 -17.89
N GLY A 33 30.82 16.37 -18.47
CA GLY A 33 31.94 16.25 -19.41
C GLY A 33 33.32 16.07 -18.77
N GLU A 34 33.39 16.04 -17.43
CA GLU A 34 34.61 15.71 -16.69
C GLU A 34 34.55 14.25 -16.19
N GLU A 35 35.69 13.56 -16.25
CA GLU A 35 35.83 12.21 -15.68
C GLU A 35 35.98 12.31 -14.16
N GLY A 36 35.04 11.72 -13.43
CA GLY A 36 35.05 11.64 -11.98
C GLY A 36 34.82 10.22 -11.48
N PHE A 37 34.96 10.04 -10.16
CA PHE A 37 34.63 8.78 -9.49
C PHE A 37 33.26 8.92 -8.82
N CYS A 38 32.32 8.02 -9.14
CA CYS A 38 31.02 7.94 -8.50
C CYS A 38 30.93 6.67 -7.65
N ASP A 39 30.46 6.81 -6.41
CA ASP A 39 30.03 5.69 -5.58
C ASP A 39 28.62 5.27 -6.00
N LEU A 40 28.50 4.11 -6.64
CA LEU A 40 27.21 3.59 -7.10
C LEU A 40 26.88 2.28 -6.37
N PRO A 41 25.64 2.09 -5.89
CA PRO A 41 25.22 0.82 -5.33
C PRO A 41 25.34 -0.29 -6.39
N THR A 42 25.80 -1.47 -5.96
CA THR A 42 25.94 -2.61 -6.86
C THR A 42 24.57 -3.16 -7.30
N ASN A 43 24.55 -3.89 -8.42
CA ASN A 43 23.34 -4.61 -8.86
C ASN A 43 22.82 -5.57 -7.79
N ALA A 44 23.72 -6.15 -6.98
CA ALA A 44 23.36 -6.99 -5.84
C ALA A 44 22.63 -6.18 -4.76
N THR A 45 23.11 -4.96 -4.46
CA THR A 45 22.44 -4.04 -3.53
C THR A 45 21.02 -3.70 -3.99
N PHE A 46 20.85 -3.35 -5.27
CA PHE A 46 19.53 -3.10 -5.85
C PHE A 46 18.61 -4.33 -5.75
N ALA A 47 19.11 -5.51 -6.11
CA ALA A 47 18.33 -6.74 -6.09
C ALA A 47 17.87 -7.11 -4.68
N ILE A 48 18.78 -7.10 -3.70
CA ILE A 48 18.48 -7.46 -2.32
C ILE A 48 17.57 -6.41 -1.66
N ALA A 49 17.83 -5.11 -1.87
CA ALA A 49 16.94 -4.05 -1.39
C ALA A 49 15.52 -4.21 -1.95
N GLY A 50 15.41 -4.51 -3.25
CA GLY A 50 14.13 -4.78 -3.92
C GLY A 50 13.41 -5.99 -3.35
N ILE A 51 14.12 -7.10 -3.10
CA ILE A 51 13.55 -8.31 -2.48
C ILE A 51 13.05 -8.01 -1.07
N LEU A 52 13.87 -7.36 -0.23
CA LEU A 52 13.48 -6.99 1.14
C LEU A 52 12.25 -6.07 1.16
N TRP A 53 12.20 -5.11 0.24
CA TRP A 53 11.05 -4.24 0.07
C TRP A 53 9.79 -5.02 -0.35
N ALA A 54 9.91 -5.92 -1.33
CA ALA A 54 8.80 -6.75 -1.81
C ALA A 54 8.26 -7.68 -0.71
N VAL A 55 9.15 -8.33 0.05
CA VAL A 55 8.78 -9.19 1.18
C VAL A 55 8.04 -8.39 2.25
N GLY A 56 8.55 -7.21 2.61
CA GLY A 56 7.89 -6.31 3.57
C GLY A 56 6.49 -5.88 3.09
N ALA A 57 6.37 -5.49 1.82
CA ALA A 57 5.09 -5.08 1.23
C ALA A 57 4.08 -6.23 1.20
N ILE A 58 4.51 -7.45 0.84
CA ILE A 58 3.65 -8.65 0.82
C ILE A 58 3.21 -9.00 2.24
N ALA A 59 4.13 -9.01 3.20
CA ALA A 59 3.82 -9.31 4.61
C ALA A 59 2.78 -8.32 5.17
N PHE A 60 2.97 -7.01 4.91
CA PHE A 60 2.00 -5.99 5.28
C PHE A 60 0.64 -6.23 4.63
N LEU A 61 0.61 -6.52 3.32
CA LEU A 61 -0.63 -6.73 2.57
C LEU A 61 -1.42 -7.92 3.10
N VAL A 62 -0.75 -9.04 3.39
CA VAL A 62 -1.37 -10.24 3.97
C VAL A 62 -1.94 -9.93 5.36
N LEU A 63 -1.17 -9.30 6.24
CA LEU A 63 -1.62 -8.95 7.59
C LEU A 63 -2.80 -7.97 7.56
N TYR A 64 -2.73 -6.98 6.69
CA TYR A 64 -3.79 -6.00 6.47
C TYR A 64 -5.08 -6.68 5.99
N CYS A 65 -5.00 -7.51 4.95
CA CYS A 65 -6.16 -8.20 4.40
C CYS A 65 -6.79 -9.16 5.41
N LYS A 66 -5.98 -9.87 6.21
CA LYS A 66 -6.50 -10.73 7.28
C LYS A 66 -7.24 -9.93 8.36
N LYS A 67 -6.67 -8.80 8.81
CA LYS A 67 -7.31 -7.92 9.81
C LYS A 67 -8.63 -7.36 9.30
N VAL A 68 -8.62 -6.74 8.12
CA VAL A 68 -9.81 -6.12 7.53
C VAL A 68 -10.85 -7.18 7.17
N GLY A 69 -10.42 -8.34 6.66
CA GLY A 69 -11.33 -9.44 6.33
C GLY A 69 -12.04 -10.01 7.56
N ALA A 70 -11.33 -10.17 8.67
CA ALA A 70 -11.89 -10.76 9.89
C ALA A 70 -12.74 -9.76 10.71
N THR A 71 -12.30 -8.51 10.82
CA THR A 71 -12.92 -7.54 11.74
C THR A 71 -13.66 -6.40 11.04
N GLY A 72 -13.46 -6.22 9.73
CA GLY A 72 -13.89 -5.02 9.01
C GLY A 72 -13.07 -3.78 9.36
N GLN A 73 -12.08 -3.86 10.25
CA GLN A 73 -11.31 -2.71 10.71
C GLN A 73 -9.83 -2.87 10.37
N SER A 74 -9.28 -1.88 9.65
CA SER A 74 -7.84 -1.67 9.60
C SER A 74 -7.36 -0.94 10.86
N TRP A 75 -6.04 -0.79 11.03
CA TRP A 75 -5.49 -0.12 12.21
C TRP A 75 -5.84 1.38 12.17
N GLY A 76 -5.77 1.99 10.98
CA GLY A 76 -6.24 3.35 10.77
C GLY A 76 -7.76 3.51 10.86
N ALA A 77 -8.54 2.53 10.42
CA ALA A 77 -10.00 2.58 10.55
C ALA A 77 -10.41 2.49 12.02
N LYS A 78 -9.74 1.65 12.82
CA LYS A 78 -9.93 1.56 14.27
C LYS A 78 -9.63 2.88 14.98
N ALA A 79 -8.56 3.58 14.57
CA ALA A 79 -8.21 4.88 15.14
C ALA A 79 -9.28 5.97 14.90
N VAL A 80 -10.01 5.89 13.78
CA VAL A 80 -11.07 6.84 13.42
C VAL A 80 -12.47 6.34 13.86
N GLY A 81 -12.56 5.13 14.40
CA GLY A 81 -13.84 4.53 14.77
C GLY A 81 -14.71 4.16 13.57
N ASN A 82 -14.10 3.72 12.47
CA ASN A 82 -14.80 3.29 11.26
C ASN A 82 -14.65 1.78 11.06
N LYS A 83 -15.69 1.14 10.51
CA LYS A 83 -15.72 -0.28 10.16
C LYS A 83 -16.23 -0.46 8.74
N ILE A 84 -15.59 -1.37 8.00
CA ILE A 84 -15.99 -1.80 6.68
C ILE A 84 -16.86 -3.04 6.84
N VAL A 85 -18.09 -2.94 6.37
CA VAL A 85 -19.07 -4.03 6.39
C VAL A 85 -19.64 -4.26 5.01
N ASP A 86 -20.11 -5.48 4.77
CA ASP A 86 -20.88 -5.81 3.58
C ASP A 86 -22.24 -5.10 3.60
N VAL A 87 -22.67 -4.58 2.44
CA VAL A 87 -23.92 -3.84 2.29
C VAL A 87 -25.17 -4.68 2.57
N ASN A 88 -25.11 -5.98 2.27
CA ASN A 88 -26.28 -6.85 2.32
C ASN A 88 -26.41 -7.54 3.69
N THR A 89 -25.29 -7.87 4.31
CA THR A 89 -25.24 -8.69 5.53
C THR A 89 -24.82 -7.92 6.77
N GLY A 90 -24.20 -6.74 6.63
CA GLY A 90 -23.63 -5.98 7.76
C GLY A 90 -22.43 -6.66 8.43
N GLN A 91 -21.97 -7.80 7.90
CA GLN A 91 -20.85 -8.58 8.41
C GLN A 91 -19.52 -8.10 7.81
N PRO A 92 -18.38 -8.44 8.43
CA PRO A 92 -17.07 -8.22 7.83
C PRO A 92 -16.98 -8.86 6.44
N ILE A 93 -16.40 -8.12 5.48
CA ILE A 93 -16.38 -8.51 4.06
C ILE A 93 -15.60 -9.80 3.77
N GLY A 94 -14.80 -10.32 4.71
CA GLY A 94 -13.96 -11.49 4.51
C GLY A 94 -12.66 -11.19 3.77
N THR A 95 -11.65 -12.05 3.93
CA THR A 95 -10.28 -11.82 3.47
C THR A 95 -10.15 -11.71 1.94
N GLY A 96 -10.88 -12.53 1.17
CA GLY A 96 -10.81 -12.51 -0.30
C GLY A 96 -11.36 -11.22 -0.91
N ARG A 97 -12.47 -10.72 -0.35
CA ARG A 97 -13.05 -9.43 -0.74
C ARG A 97 -12.18 -8.26 -0.28
N ALA A 98 -11.57 -8.34 0.90
CA ALA A 98 -10.59 -7.34 1.35
C ALA A 98 -9.34 -7.27 0.43
N PHE A 99 -8.89 -8.42 -0.10
CA PHE A 99 -7.81 -8.49 -1.07
C PHE A 99 -8.21 -7.86 -2.41
N GLY A 100 -9.38 -8.24 -2.96
CA GLY A 100 -9.93 -7.60 -4.17
C GLY A 100 -10.04 -6.10 -4.00
N ARG A 101 -10.60 -5.62 -2.88
CA ARG A 101 -10.69 -4.18 -2.56
C ARG A 101 -9.32 -3.49 -2.58
N THR A 102 -8.27 -4.16 -2.12
CA THR A 102 -6.90 -3.62 -2.09
C THR A 102 -6.28 -3.58 -3.47
N LEU A 103 -6.45 -4.62 -4.29
CA LEU A 103 -6.00 -4.65 -5.68
C LEU A 103 -6.70 -3.59 -6.54
N PHE A 104 -8.04 -3.54 -6.49
CA PHE A 104 -8.82 -2.54 -7.23
C PHE A 104 -8.48 -1.12 -6.79
N ARG A 105 -8.17 -0.90 -5.52
CA ARG A 105 -7.67 0.40 -5.05
C ARG A 105 -6.29 0.73 -5.64
N GLY A 106 -5.37 -0.22 -5.75
CA GLY A 106 -4.08 0.01 -6.42
C GLY A 106 -4.23 0.33 -7.90
N PHE A 107 -5.07 -0.44 -8.60
CA PHE A 107 -5.24 -0.33 -10.05
C PHE A 107 -6.11 0.86 -10.47
N VAL A 108 -7.28 1.04 -9.85
CA VAL A 108 -8.27 2.05 -10.27
C VAL A 108 -7.92 3.44 -9.73
N SER A 109 -7.42 3.50 -8.50
CA SER A 109 -7.15 4.79 -7.84
C SER A 109 -5.83 5.43 -8.28
N GLY A 110 -4.86 4.64 -8.74
CA GLY A 110 -3.64 5.15 -9.39
C GLY A 110 -3.84 5.57 -10.84
N SER A 111 -4.79 4.96 -11.56
CA SER A 111 -4.93 5.15 -13.02
C SER A 111 -5.84 6.31 -13.41
N VAL A 112 -6.83 6.68 -12.58
CA VAL A 112 -7.85 7.69 -12.95
C VAL A 112 -7.82 8.88 -11.99
N CYS A 113 -6.68 9.59 -11.90
CA CYS A 113 -6.51 10.92 -11.29
C CYS A 113 -7.40 11.21 -10.05
N PHE A 114 -7.41 10.33 -9.05
CA PHE A 114 -8.23 10.46 -7.84
C PHE A 114 -9.75 10.59 -8.03
N LEU A 115 -10.28 10.45 -9.26
CA LEU A 115 -11.69 10.59 -9.58
C LEU A 115 -12.55 9.53 -8.86
N GLY A 116 -11.97 8.33 -8.70
CA GLY A 116 -12.59 7.24 -7.91
C GLY A 116 -12.72 7.53 -6.41
N TYR A 117 -11.94 8.48 -5.87
CA TYR A 117 -12.11 9.00 -4.50
C TYR A 117 -13.13 10.13 -4.44
N LEU A 118 -13.15 11.03 -5.44
CA LEU A 118 -14.15 12.10 -5.52
C LEU A 118 -15.57 11.56 -5.65
N TRP A 119 -15.74 10.38 -6.26
CA TRP A 119 -17.05 9.74 -6.38
C TRP A 119 -17.77 9.52 -5.03
N ALA A 120 -17.02 9.35 -3.93
CA ALA A 120 -17.61 9.21 -2.60
C ALA A 120 -18.34 10.47 -2.11
N LEU A 121 -18.08 11.65 -2.70
CA LEU A 121 -18.81 12.88 -2.38
C LEU A 121 -20.21 12.93 -3.00
N TRP A 122 -20.40 12.33 -4.18
CA TRP A 122 -21.67 12.39 -4.91
C TRP A 122 -22.53 11.13 -4.75
N ASP A 123 -21.94 10.01 -4.30
CA ASP A 123 -22.67 8.77 -4.11
C ASP A 123 -23.52 8.81 -2.81
N PRO A 124 -24.83 8.49 -2.86
CA PRO A 124 -25.70 8.56 -1.68
C PRO A 124 -25.30 7.60 -0.56
N LYS A 125 -24.53 6.55 -0.87
CA LYS A 125 -23.97 5.61 0.11
C LYS A 125 -22.51 5.93 0.47
N LYS A 126 -21.97 7.06 -0.01
CA LYS A 126 -20.57 7.50 0.14
C LYS A 126 -19.55 6.42 -0.28
N GLN A 127 -19.89 5.61 -1.27
CA GLN A 127 -19.03 4.52 -1.76
C GLN A 127 -18.07 5.02 -2.84
N THR A 128 -16.81 4.62 -2.76
CA THR A 128 -15.84 4.72 -3.85
C THR A 128 -16.04 3.59 -4.86
N TRP A 129 -15.42 3.68 -6.04
CA TRP A 129 -15.53 2.62 -7.07
C TRP A 129 -15.02 1.26 -6.57
N HIS A 130 -13.94 1.25 -5.80
CA HIS A 130 -13.45 0.01 -5.19
C HIS A 130 -14.42 -0.55 -4.15
N ASP A 131 -15.24 0.29 -3.51
CA ASP A 131 -16.22 -0.15 -2.51
C ASP A 131 -17.45 -0.77 -3.16
N LYS A 132 -17.85 -0.25 -4.34
CA LYS A 132 -18.92 -0.81 -5.19
C LYS A 132 -18.58 -2.18 -5.74
N VAL A 133 -17.37 -2.36 -6.28
CA VAL A 133 -16.92 -3.65 -6.85
C VAL A 133 -16.99 -4.76 -5.80
N VAL A 134 -16.75 -4.40 -4.54
CA VAL A 134 -16.75 -5.37 -3.45
C VAL A 134 -17.99 -5.25 -2.55
N SER A 135 -19.07 -4.58 -3.00
CA SER A 135 -20.32 -4.36 -2.26
C SER A 135 -20.13 -4.06 -0.76
N SER A 136 -19.20 -3.17 -0.46
CA SER A 136 -18.78 -2.83 0.91
C SER A 136 -19.10 -1.37 1.23
N ILE A 137 -19.47 -1.07 2.47
CA ILE A 137 -19.70 0.29 2.97
C ILE A 137 -18.88 0.55 4.22
N VAL A 138 -18.50 1.81 4.41
CA VAL A 138 -17.87 2.28 5.65
C VAL A 138 -18.97 2.79 6.58
N VAL A 139 -19.12 2.14 7.72
CA VAL A 139 -20.02 2.57 8.79
C VAL A 139 -19.19 3.05 9.98
N LYS A 140 -19.75 3.94 10.79
CA LYS A 140 -19.15 4.29 12.08
C LYS A 140 -19.31 3.09 13.01
N ALA A 141 -18.22 2.71 13.66
CA ALA A 141 -18.16 1.57 14.58
C ALA A 141 -18.77 1.91 15.93
#